data_AF-A0A8H4B434-F1
#
_entry.id   AF-A0A8H4B434-F1
#
_cell.length_a   1.000
_cell.length_b   1.000
_cell.length_c   1.000
_cell.angle_alpha   90.00
_cell.angle_beta   90.00
_cell.angle_gamma   90.00
#
_symmetry.space_group_name_H-M   'P 1'
#
loop_
_entity.id
_entity.type
_entity.pdbx_description
1 polymer ?
#
loop_
_entity_poly.entity_id
_entity_poly.type
_entity_poly.pdbx_seq_one_letter_code
_entity_poly.pdbx_strand_id
1 'polypeptide(L)'
;MKNKKPHAFRQYFVLISNPNNATNALAVCSSCIKKYGTLEETRVRPECVTSNRANLCQNHLSKCANFKEYVSSEEVQRILNLSVPEDDKNKKKENIKVNYLKFIK
;
A
#
# COMPACT_ATOMS: atom_id res chain seq x y z
N MET A 1 -17.12 -5.21 15.23
CA MET A 1 -15.87 -4.99 14.47
C MET A 1 -16.17 -4.07 13.30
N LYS A 2 -15.45 -2.96 13.11
CA LYS A 2 -15.71 -2.07 11.96
C LYS A 2 -15.25 -2.79 10.69
N ASN A 3 -16.21 -3.23 9.86
CA ASN A 3 -15.96 -3.78 8.52
C ASN A 3 -15.38 -2.68 7.62
N LYS A 4 -14.11 -2.36 7.79
CA LYS A 4 -13.37 -1.51 6.85
C LYS A 4 -13.14 -2.32 5.58
N LYS A 5 -13.65 -1.81 4.45
CA LYS A 5 -13.32 -2.39 3.14
C LYS A 5 -11.79 -2.50 3.01
N PRO A 6 -11.28 -3.64 2.51
CA PRO A 6 -9.88 -3.75 2.13
C PRO A 6 -9.48 -2.62 1.17
N HIS A 7 -8.26 -2.10 1.33
CA HIS A 7 -7.73 -1.14 0.34
C HIS A 7 -7.40 -1.86 -0.98
N ALA A 8 -7.42 -1.12 -2.08
CA ALA A 8 -7.26 -1.66 -3.43
C ALA A 8 -5.93 -2.43 -3.62
N PHE A 9 -4.87 -2.02 -2.92
CA PHE A 9 -3.57 -2.67 -3.01
C PHE A 9 -3.50 -4.05 -2.35
N ARG A 10 -4.48 -4.47 -1.54
CA ARG A 10 -4.40 -5.70 -0.75
C ARG A 10 -4.14 -6.93 -1.62
N GLN A 11 -4.72 -6.97 -2.82
CA GLN A 11 -4.59 -8.11 -3.74
C GLN A 11 -3.16 -8.41 -4.19
N TYR A 12 -2.23 -7.45 -4.05
CA TYR A 12 -0.82 -7.62 -4.41
C TYR A 12 0.05 -8.11 -3.25
N PHE A 13 -0.58 -8.44 -2.10
CA PHE A 13 0.13 -8.85 -0.89
C PHE A 13 -0.54 -10.05 -0.22
N VAL A 14 0.28 -10.92 0.34
CA VAL A 14 -0.13 -11.94 1.30
C VAL A 14 0.01 -11.36 2.70
N LEU A 15 -1.04 -11.48 3.50
CA LEU A 15 -1.01 -10.98 4.88
C LEU A 15 -0.49 -12.05 5.84
N ILE A 16 0.42 -11.65 6.72
CA ILE A 16 0.93 -12.48 7.81
C ILE A 16 0.74 -11.79 9.15
N SER A 17 0.65 -12.59 10.22
CA SER A 17 0.60 -12.08 11.58
C SER A 17 1.84 -11.26 11.91
N ASN A 18 1.63 -10.14 12.58
CA ASN A 18 2.71 -9.29 13.04
C ASN A 18 3.03 -9.62 14.50
N PRO A 19 4.22 -10.19 14.81
CA PRO A 19 4.58 -10.58 16.17
C PRO A 19 4.66 -9.36 17.11
N ASN A 20 4.95 -8.17 16.57
CA ASN A 20 5.10 -6.94 17.35
C ASN A 20 3.77 -6.19 17.52
N ASN A 21 2.74 -6.50 16.73
CA ASN A 21 1.45 -5.84 16.81
C ASN A 21 0.32 -6.73 16.28
N ALA A 22 -0.35 -7.45 17.18
CA ALA A 22 -1.44 -8.36 16.83
C ALA A 22 -2.61 -7.69 16.08
N THR A 23 -2.77 -6.37 16.18
CA THR A 23 -3.85 -5.64 15.49
C THR A 23 -3.51 -5.22 14.06
N ASN A 24 -2.22 -5.22 13.69
CA ASN A 24 -1.74 -4.76 12.39
C ASN A 24 -0.92 -5.83 11.69
N ALA A 25 -1.56 -6.62 10.82
CA ALA A 25 -0.87 -7.59 9.98
C ALA A 25 0.23 -6.94 9.10
N LEU A 26 1.27 -7.72 8.83
CA LEU A 26 2.27 -7.40 7.83
C LEU A 26 1.78 -7.87 6.45
N ALA A 27 2.26 -7.22 5.41
CA ALA A 27 1.93 -7.47 4.02
C ALA A 27 3.22 -7.87 3.28
N VAL A 28 3.26 -9.10 2.75
CA VAL A 28 4.37 -9.65 1.98
C VAL A 28 4.04 -9.55 0.50
N CYS A 29 4.92 -8.98 -0.31
CA CYS A 29 4.66 -8.75 -1.73
C CYS A 29 4.55 -10.05 -2.52
N SER A 30 3.45 -10.25 -3.25
CA SER A 30 3.22 -11.45 -4.06
C SER A 30 4.24 -11.61 -5.17
N SER A 31 4.71 -10.52 -5.77
CA SER A 31 5.77 -10.55 -6.79
C SER A 31 7.13 -10.95 -6.19
N CYS A 32 7.42 -10.56 -4.96
CA CYS A 32 8.62 -11.03 -4.26
C CYS A 32 8.52 -12.53 -3.93
N ILE A 33 7.36 -13.00 -3.50
CA ILE A 33 7.12 -14.44 -3.27
C ILE A 33 7.36 -15.21 -4.58
N LYS A 34 6.82 -14.73 -5.69
CA LYS A 34 7.05 -15.35 -7.01
C LYS A 34 8.53 -15.41 -7.40
N LYS A 35 9.32 -14.39 -7.04
CA LYS A 35 10.76 -14.33 -7.33
C LYS A 35 11.57 -15.28 -6.44
N TYR A 36 11.28 -15.28 -5.13
CA TYR A 36 12.10 -15.98 -4.14
C TYR A 36 11.60 -17.37 -3.78
N GLY A 37 10.45 -17.79 -4.31
CA GLY A 37 9.90 -19.13 -4.13
C GLY A 37 8.74 -19.14 -3.13
N THR A 38 9.06 -19.16 -1.84
CA THR A 38 8.05 -19.36 -0.79
C THR A 38 7.75 -18.11 0.03
N LEU A 39 6.58 -18.13 0.70
CA LEU A 39 6.21 -17.10 1.67
C LEU A 39 7.22 -17.04 2.82
N GLU A 40 7.69 -18.19 3.31
CA GLU A 40 8.62 -18.28 4.44
C GLU A 40 10.00 -17.71 4.10
N GLU A 41 10.51 -17.95 2.90
CA GLU A 41 11.77 -17.34 2.43
C GLU A 41 11.64 -15.84 2.17
N THR A 42 10.44 -15.39 1.78
CA THR A 42 10.21 -13.98 1.44
C THR A 42 9.92 -13.13 2.68
N ARG A 43 9.19 -13.64 3.66
CA ARG A 43 8.80 -12.88 4.86
C ARG A 43 9.98 -12.52 5.76
N VAL A 44 11.09 -13.25 5.67
CA VAL A 44 12.32 -12.94 6.41
C VAL A 44 13.14 -11.82 5.76
N ARG A 45 12.77 -11.41 4.54
CA ARG A 45 13.42 -10.33 3.78
C ARG A 45 12.70 -9.00 4.02
N PRO A 46 13.27 -8.07 4.82
CA PRO A 46 12.57 -6.84 5.20
C PRO A 46 12.20 -5.96 4.00
N GLU A 47 12.95 -6.03 2.89
CA GLU A 47 12.67 -5.31 1.65
C GLU A 47 11.39 -5.79 0.94
N CYS A 48 10.94 -7.01 1.24
CA CYS A 48 9.76 -7.64 0.64
C CYS A 48 8.48 -7.48 1.49
N VAL A 49 8.61 -6.89 2.69
CA VAL A 49 7.57 -6.83 3.70
C VAL A 49 7.26 -5.37 4.04
N THR A 50 5.98 -5.06 4.22
CA THR A 50 5.52 -3.75 4.68
C THR A 50 4.38 -3.90 5.67
N SER A 51 3.97 -2.82 6.31
CA SER A 51 2.73 -2.81 7.11
C SER A 51 1.52 -2.77 6.18
N ASN A 52 0.43 -3.45 6.54
CA ASN A 52 -0.83 -3.44 5.79
C ASN A 52 -1.58 -2.09 5.88
N ARG A 53 -1.00 -1.05 5.26
CA ARG A 53 -1.58 0.28 5.07
C ARG A 53 -1.50 0.64 3.59
N ALA A 54 -2.57 1.24 3.06
CA ALA A 54 -2.71 1.46 1.62
C ALA A 54 -1.53 2.25 1.02
N ASN A 55 -1.13 3.35 1.65
CA ASN A 55 0.01 4.17 1.24
C ASN A 55 1.35 3.42 1.29
N LEU A 56 1.56 2.57 2.29
CA LEU A 56 2.79 1.79 2.45
C LEU A 56 2.86 0.65 1.43
N CYS A 57 1.74 0.00 1.15
CA CYS A 57 1.61 -0.98 0.07
C CYS A 57 1.88 -0.34 -1.30
N GLN A 58 1.25 0.80 -1.60
CA GLN A 58 1.48 1.55 -2.85
C GLN A 58 2.95 1.97 -3.01
N ASN A 59 3.55 2.53 -1.95
CA ASN A 59 4.96 2.93 -1.96
C ASN A 59 5.93 1.74 -2.08
N HIS A 60 5.57 0.56 -1.56
CA HIS A 60 6.34 -0.65 -1.82
C HIS A 60 6.27 -1.01 -3.31
N LEU A 61 5.08 -1.09 -3.91
CA LEU A 61 4.91 -1.44 -5.32
C LEU A 61 5.61 -0.45 -6.26
N SER A 62 5.64 0.84 -5.93
CA SER A 62 6.31 1.85 -6.76
C SER A 62 7.83 1.69 -6.81
N LYS A 63 8.43 1.01 -5.82
CA LYS A 63 9.88 0.76 -5.72
C LYS A 63 10.28 -0.69 -5.97
N CYS A 64 9.33 -1.63 -5.90
CA CYS A 64 9.61 -3.06 -5.99
C CYS A 64 10.02 -3.45 -7.43
N ALA A 65 11.29 -3.86 -7.58
CA ALA A 65 11.82 -4.32 -8.87
C ALA A 65 11.09 -5.58 -9.35
N ASN A 66 10.85 -6.55 -8.47
CA ASN A 66 10.15 -7.79 -8.80
C ASN A 66 8.71 -7.52 -9.30
N PHE A 67 8.03 -6.54 -8.72
CA PHE A 67 6.69 -6.13 -9.19
C PHE A 67 6.74 -5.58 -10.61
N LYS A 68 7.70 -4.70 -10.90
CA LYS A 68 7.90 -4.13 -12.24
C LYS A 68 8.42 -5.13 -13.27
N GLU A 69 9.06 -6.21 -12.83
CA GLU A 69 9.50 -7.31 -13.71
C GLU A 69 8.31 -8.18 -14.15
N TYR A 70 7.30 -8.38 -13.29
CA TYR A 70 6.18 -9.27 -13.55
C TYR A 70 4.89 -8.58 -14.06
N VAL A 71 4.84 -7.25 -14.05
CA VAL A 71 3.65 -6.48 -14.42
C VAL A 71 4.05 -5.46 -15.48
N SER A 72 3.23 -5.30 -16.53
CA SER A 72 3.53 -4.36 -17.61
C SER A 72 3.58 -2.92 -17.10
N SER A 73 4.36 -2.06 -17.75
CA SER A 73 4.49 -0.65 -17.35
C SER A 73 3.14 0.08 -17.28
N GLU A 74 2.24 -0.19 -18.23
CA GLU A 74 0.89 0.41 -18.26
C GLU A 74 0.04 -0.08 -17.08
N GLU A 75 0.13 -1.36 -16.73
CA GLU A 75 -0.57 -1.91 -15.59
C GLU A 75 0.02 -1.43 -14.26
N VAL A 76 1.35 -1.32 -14.15
CA VAL A 76 2.03 -0.69 -13.00
C VAL A 76 1.49 0.73 -12.79
N GLN A 77 1.40 1.55 -13.84
CA GLN A 77 0.85 2.90 -13.73
C GLN A 77 -0.62 2.90 -13.28
N ARG A 78 -1.47 2.04 -13.87
CA ARG A 78 -2.88 1.92 -13.47
C ARG A 78 -3.04 1.54 -12.01
N ILE A 79 -2.23 0.58 -11.53
CA ILE A 79 -2.24 0.12 -10.14
C ILE A 79 -1.79 1.24 -9.21
N LEU A 80 -0.69 1.92 -9.54
CA LEU A 80 -0.16 2.99 -8.69
C LEU A 80 -1.08 4.23 -8.65
N ASN A 81 -1.94 4.43 -9.64
CA ASN A 81 -2.94 5.51 -9.65
C ASN A 81 -4.23 5.18 -8.87
N LEU A 82 -4.36 3.97 -8.30
CA LEU A 82 -5.49 3.65 -7.43
C LEU A 82 -5.47 4.54 -6.18
N SER A 83 -6.62 5.09 -5.81
CA SER A 83 -6.70 6.03 -4.68
C SER A 83 -6.45 5.34 -3.34
N VAL A 84 -5.73 6.00 -2.44
CA VAL A 84 -5.57 5.57 -1.06
C VAL A 84 -6.54 6.35 -0.15
N PRO A 85 -7.09 5.74 0.93
CA PRO A 85 -8.00 6.43 1.85
C PRO A 85 -7.42 7.69 2.49
N GLU A 86 -6.09 7.80 2.54
CA GLU A 86 -5.37 9.00 2.98
C GLU A 86 -5.50 10.19 2.02
N ASP A 87 -5.72 9.96 0.71
CA ASP A 87 -5.86 11.02 -0.30
C ASP A 87 -7.08 11.91 0.01
N ASP A 88 -8.18 11.29 0.44
CA ASP A 88 -9.42 11.99 0.79
C ASP A 88 -9.26 12.90 2.02
N LYS A 89 -8.32 12.57 2.93
CA LYS A 89 -8.00 13.42 4.08
C LYS A 89 -7.23 14.67 3.66
N ASN A 90 -6.38 14.57 2.64
CA ASN A 90 -5.64 15.72 2.11
C ASN A 90 -6.57 16.68 1.36
N LYS A 91 -7.50 16.15 0.54
CA LYS A 91 -8.53 16.97 -0.13
C LYS A 91 -9.38 17.79 0.85
N LYS A 92 -9.75 17.23 2.00
CA LYS A 92 -10.48 17.97 3.05
C LYS A 92 -9.64 19.09 3.67
N LYS A 93 -8.34 18.87 3.91
CA LYS A 93 -7.44 19.90 4.46
C LYS A 93 -7.17 21.04 3.47
N GLU A 94 -7.03 20.74 2.18
CA GLU A 94 -6.90 21.76 1.14
C GLU A 94 -8.17 22.61 1.01
N ASN A 95 -9.35 21.99 1.02
CA ASN A 95 -10.61 22.74 1.00
C ASN A 95 -10.78 23.66 2.22
N ILE A 96 -10.32 23.23 3.41
CA ILE A 96 -10.32 24.08 4.61
C ILE A 96 -9.36 25.26 4.44
N LYS A 97 -8.15 25.06 3.90
CA LYS A 97 -7.19 26.15 3.65
C LYS A 97 -7.70 27.15 2.60
N VAL A 98 -8.26 26.67 1.50
CA VAL A 98 -8.83 27.52 0.43
C VAL A 98 -10.00 28.34 0.95
N ASN A 99 -10.86 27.75 1.78
CA ASN A 99 -11.93 28.49 2.44
C ASN A 99 -11.36 29.55 3.41
N TYR A 100 -10.41 29.20 4.29
CA TYR A 100 -9.81 30.16 5.21
C TYR A 100 -9.18 31.37 4.51
N LEU A 101 -8.49 31.16 3.38
CA LEU A 101 -7.93 32.24 2.56
C LEU A 101 -8.98 33.10 1.86
N LYS A 102 -10.19 32.58 1.60
CA LYS A 102 -11.31 33.37 1.05
C LYS A 102 -12.01 34.26 2.10
N PHE A 103 -11.87 33.96 3.40
CA PHE A 103 -12.46 34.75 4.48
C PHE A 103 -11.56 35.87 5.04
N ILE A 104 -10.34 36.05 4.50
CA ILE A 104 -9.39 37.10 4.90
C ILE A 104 -9.26 38.18 3.80
N LYS A 105 -10.34 38.45 3.06
CA LYS A 105 -10.42 39.59 2.12
C LYS A 105 -11.64 40.43 2.41
#